data_AF-A0A521LWL7-F1
#
_entry.id   AF-A0A521LWL7-F1
#
_cell.length_a   1.000
_cell.length_b   1.000
_cell.length_c   1.000
_cell.angle_alpha   90.00
_cell.angle_beta   90.00
_cell.angle_gamma   90.00
#
_symmetry.space_group_name_H-M   'P 1'
#
loop_
_entity.id
_entity.type
_entity.pdbx_description
1 polymer ?
#
loop_
_entity_poly.entity_id
_entity_poly.type
_entity_poly.pdbx_seq_one_letter_code
_entity_poly.pdbx_strand_id
1 'polypeptide(L)'
;MLRFASFFLAWLLAGAASAQPVPATLACGGSEPFWSLAITAGKARLEAPEPALLKGGSDFAGKATPIANQRPGTVVWRGRAAGAGNDLVAVIERQACPAPGGRDDLFRVLLSLPDGTALAGCCR
;
A
#
# COMPACT_ATOMS: atom_id res chain seq x y z
N MET A 1 64.33 14.92 -13.16
CA MET A 1 63.61 13.63 -13.00
C MET A 1 62.20 13.92 -12.52
N LEU A 2 61.25 13.36 -13.26
CA LEU A 2 59.80 13.59 -13.24
C LEU A 2 59.15 12.93 -12.01
N ARG A 3 58.10 13.53 -11.43
CA ARG A 3 56.83 12.86 -11.05
C ARG A 3 55.84 13.82 -10.40
N PHE A 4 55.02 14.44 -11.24
CA PHE A 4 53.68 14.88 -10.86
C PHE A 4 52.84 13.61 -10.63
N ALA A 5 52.32 13.42 -9.41
CA ALA A 5 51.29 12.43 -9.13
C ALA A 5 49.97 13.16 -8.88
N SER A 6 49.30 13.52 -9.98
CA SER A 6 47.84 13.71 -10.00
C SER A 6 47.16 12.33 -9.96
N PHE A 7 45.82 12.34 -9.91
CA PHE A 7 44.87 11.22 -10.07
C PHE A 7 44.38 10.66 -8.72
N PHE A 8 43.09 10.64 -8.36
CA PHE A 8 41.84 10.97 -9.05
C PHE A 8 40.79 11.24 -7.96
N LEU A 9 40.07 12.35 -8.05
CA LEU A 9 38.90 12.60 -7.20
C LEU A 9 37.76 11.68 -7.69
N ALA A 10 37.51 10.58 -6.98
CA ALA A 10 36.40 9.69 -7.30
C ALA A 10 35.07 10.37 -6.98
N TRP A 11 34.40 10.90 -8.00
CA TRP A 11 33.02 11.37 -7.94
C TRP A 11 32.10 10.16 -7.70
N LEU A 12 31.62 10.01 -6.48
CA LEU A 12 30.51 9.11 -6.15
C LEU A 12 29.24 9.70 -6.77
N LEU A 13 28.85 9.17 -7.93
CA LEU A 13 27.50 9.35 -8.49
C LEU A 13 26.50 8.64 -7.57
N ALA A 14 26.01 9.36 -6.57
CA ALA A 14 24.86 8.93 -5.77
C ALA A 14 23.63 8.93 -6.68
N GLY A 15 23.30 7.78 -7.27
CA GLY A 15 22.07 7.58 -8.00
C GLY A 15 20.88 7.82 -7.06
N ALA A 16 20.10 8.87 -7.31
CA ALA A 16 18.83 9.06 -6.64
C ALA A 16 17.92 7.89 -7.03
N ALA A 17 17.72 6.94 -6.11
CA ALA A 17 16.76 5.86 -6.29
C ALA A 17 15.36 6.49 -6.38
N SER A 18 14.85 6.61 -7.60
CA SER A 18 13.50 7.07 -7.86
C SER A 18 12.53 6.08 -7.24
N ALA A 19 11.86 6.48 -6.17
CA ALA A 19 10.81 5.70 -5.56
C ALA A 19 9.72 5.43 -6.61
N GLN A 20 9.53 4.16 -6.98
CA GLN A 20 8.48 3.81 -7.92
C GLN A 20 7.11 4.09 -7.28
N PRO A 21 6.21 4.81 -7.97
CA PRO A 21 4.91 5.17 -7.43
C PRO A 21 4.08 3.92 -7.13
N VAL A 22 3.17 4.04 -6.16
CA VAL A 22 2.15 3.02 -5.92
C VAL A 22 1.20 2.98 -7.12
N PRO A 23 0.84 1.79 -7.64
CA PRO A 23 -0.13 1.65 -8.72
C PRO A 23 -1.45 2.38 -8.41
N ALA A 24 -2.05 2.99 -9.44
CA ALA A 24 -3.36 3.66 -9.32
C ALA A 24 -4.52 2.68 -9.09
N THR A 25 -4.29 1.40 -9.38
CA THR A 25 -5.21 0.29 -9.13
C THR A 25 -4.46 -0.77 -8.35
N LEU A 26 -5.04 -1.25 -7.26
CA LEU A 26 -4.48 -2.30 -6.42
C LEU A 26 -5.52 -3.36 -6.12
N ALA A 27 -5.12 -4.62 -6.16
CA ALA A 27 -5.89 -5.73 -5.62
C ALA A 27 -5.22 -6.22 -4.35
N CYS A 28 -5.88 -6.06 -3.22
CA CYS A 28 -5.39 -6.49 -1.91
C CYS A 28 -6.20 -7.64 -1.34
N GLY A 29 -5.62 -8.44 -0.46
CA GLY A 29 -6.36 -9.46 0.28
C GLY A 29 -5.57 -10.09 1.42
N GLY A 30 -6.28 -10.80 2.29
CA GLY A 30 -5.73 -11.54 3.42
C GLY A 30 -6.48 -12.86 3.64
N SER A 31 -5.83 -13.80 4.32
CA SER A 31 -6.33 -15.17 4.50
C SER A 31 -7.01 -15.42 5.85
N GLU A 32 -6.71 -14.62 6.87
CA GLU A 32 -7.26 -14.81 8.22
C GLU A 32 -7.67 -13.47 8.86
N PRO A 33 -8.99 -13.18 8.96
CA PRO A 33 -10.08 -13.82 8.18
C PRO A 33 -9.89 -13.60 6.67
N PHE A 34 -10.65 -14.32 5.83
CA PHE A 34 -10.60 -14.13 4.38
C PHE A 34 -11.26 -12.82 3.95
N TRP A 35 -10.57 -12.00 3.17
CA TRP A 35 -11.09 -10.76 2.59
C TRP A 35 -10.32 -10.32 1.35
N SER A 36 -10.94 -9.48 0.52
CA SER A 36 -10.31 -8.78 -0.60
C SER A 36 -10.73 -7.32 -0.65
N LEU A 37 -9.82 -6.46 -1.12
CA LEU A 37 -10.09 -5.04 -1.33
C LEU A 37 -9.55 -4.63 -2.70
N ALA A 38 -10.45 -4.28 -3.61
CA ALA A 38 -10.09 -3.72 -4.92
C ALA A 38 -10.12 -2.19 -4.84
N ILE A 39 -8.96 -1.55 -5.02
CA ILE A 39 -8.81 -0.09 -4.99
C ILE A 39 -8.60 0.41 -6.42
N THR A 40 -9.35 1.44 -6.82
CA THR A 40 -9.17 2.17 -8.08
C THR A 40 -9.12 3.68 -7.82
N ALA A 41 -9.03 4.48 -8.89
CA ALA A 41 -9.10 5.94 -8.79
C ALA A 41 -10.41 6.40 -8.11
N GLY A 42 -10.29 6.78 -6.84
CA GLY A 42 -11.37 7.36 -6.06
C GLY A 42 -12.34 6.37 -5.41
N LYS A 43 -12.16 5.06 -5.58
CA LYS A 43 -13.10 4.04 -5.08
C LYS A 43 -12.38 2.82 -4.52
N ALA A 44 -13.03 2.13 -3.59
CA ALA A 44 -12.64 0.79 -3.17
C ALA A 44 -13.87 -0.12 -2.95
N ARG A 45 -13.71 -1.41 -3.26
CA ARG A 45 -14.70 -2.47 -3.06
C ARG A 45 -14.14 -3.50 -2.09
N LEU A 46 -14.76 -3.67 -0.92
CA LEU A 46 -14.44 -4.69 0.07
C LEU A 46 -15.36 -5.90 -0.11
N GLU A 47 -14.76 -7.09 -0.18
CA GLU A 47 -15.48 -8.36 -0.21
C GLU A 47 -14.93 -9.30 0.86
N ALA A 48 -15.83 -10.00 1.54
CA ALA A 48 -15.48 -10.99 2.55
C ALA A 48 -16.59 -12.05 2.64
N PRO A 49 -16.24 -13.33 2.86
CA PRO A 49 -17.23 -14.36 3.18
C PRO A 49 -17.92 -14.12 4.52
N GLU A 50 -17.21 -13.49 5.47
CA GLU A 50 -17.71 -13.20 6.80
C GLU A 50 -18.52 -11.88 6.80
N PRO A 51 -19.85 -11.92 7.05
CA PRO A 51 -20.68 -10.72 7.00
C PRO A 51 -20.30 -9.65 8.03
N ALA A 52 -19.64 -10.05 9.13
CA ALA A 52 -19.20 -9.13 10.17
C ALA A 52 -18.21 -8.08 9.62
N LEU A 53 -17.35 -8.45 8.68
CA LEU A 53 -16.38 -7.55 8.05
C LEU A 53 -17.03 -6.51 7.12
N LEU A 54 -18.28 -6.73 6.71
CA LEU A 54 -19.01 -5.88 5.78
C LEU A 54 -20.01 -4.93 6.48
N LYS A 55 -20.06 -4.92 7.81
CA LYS A 55 -21.00 -4.06 8.58
C LYS A 55 -20.86 -2.57 8.29
N GLY A 56 -19.66 -2.13 7.90
CA GLY A 56 -19.36 -0.75 7.50
C GLY A 56 -19.66 -0.42 6.04
N GLY A 57 -20.17 -1.37 5.26
CA GLY A 57 -20.39 -1.29 3.81
C GLY A 57 -19.34 -2.04 2.99
N SER A 58 -19.63 -2.19 1.70
CA SER A 58 -18.74 -2.85 0.72
C SER A 58 -18.20 -1.90 -0.34
N ASP A 59 -18.88 -0.79 -0.62
CA ASP A 59 -18.47 0.20 -1.61
C ASP A 59 -18.08 1.51 -0.93
N PHE A 60 -16.87 1.98 -1.20
CA PHE A 60 -16.30 3.16 -0.56
C PHE A 60 -15.85 4.17 -1.61
N ALA A 61 -16.20 5.44 -1.41
CA ALA A 61 -15.63 6.56 -2.18
C ALA A 61 -14.52 7.22 -1.35
N GLY A 62 -13.37 7.49 -1.96
CA GLY A 62 -12.18 7.88 -1.22
C GLY A 62 -11.07 8.46 -2.07
N LYS A 63 -9.86 8.53 -1.51
CA LYS A 63 -8.65 8.95 -2.22
C LYS A 63 -7.39 8.36 -1.59
N ALA A 64 -6.35 8.22 -2.40
CA ALA A 64 -5.01 7.89 -1.95
C ALA A 64 -4.20 9.18 -1.69
N THR A 65 -3.46 9.20 -0.60
CA THR A 65 -2.52 10.28 -0.26
C THR A 65 -1.17 9.70 0.16
N PRO A 66 -0.04 10.18 -0.39
CA PRO A 66 1.28 9.75 0.05
C PRO A 66 1.55 10.22 1.48
N ILE A 67 2.32 9.43 2.24
CA ILE A 67 2.78 9.83 3.58
C ILE A 67 4.19 10.41 3.46
N ALA A 68 4.34 11.72 3.70
CA ALA A 68 5.59 12.45 3.44
C ALA A 68 6.80 11.94 4.25
N ASN A 69 6.59 11.45 5.47
CA ASN A 69 7.65 11.04 6.40
C ASN A 69 7.73 9.52 6.60
N GLN A 70 7.35 8.74 5.59
CA GLN A 70 7.43 7.28 5.59
C GLN A 70 8.30 6.79 4.44
N ARG A 71 8.50 5.46 4.35
CA ARG A 71 9.23 4.87 3.22
C ARG A 71 8.67 5.41 1.90
N PRO A 72 9.52 5.82 0.95
CA PRO A 72 9.04 6.27 -0.35
C PRO A 72 8.16 5.22 -1.02
N GLY A 73 6.97 5.63 -1.48
CA GLY A 73 5.94 4.71 -1.98
C GLY A 73 5.00 4.16 -0.92
N THR A 74 4.98 4.71 0.31
CA THR A 74 3.89 4.48 1.25
C THR A 74 2.73 5.43 0.98
N VAL A 75 1.51 4.89 0.86
CA VAL A 75 0.28 5.67 0.66
C VAL A 75 -0.77 5.25 1.67
N VAL A 76 -1.64 6.19 2.04
CA VAL A 76 -2.90 5.91 2.74
C VAL A 76 -4.02 6.09 1.76
N TRP A 77 -4.81 5.04 1.55
CA TRP A 77 -6.13 5.18 0.95
C TRP A 77 -7.16 5.33 2.06
N ARG A 78 -8.03 6.33 1.96
CA ARG A 78 -9.11 6.58 2.92
C ARG A 78 -10.41 6.84 2.16
N GLY A 79 -11.48 6.17 2.55
CA GLY A 79 -12.79 6.36 1.95
C GLY A 79 -13.93 5.94 2.84
N ARG A 80 -15.15 6.28 2.42
CA ARG A 80 -16.37 6.11 3.20
C ARG A 80 -17.48 5.53 2.34
N ALA A 81 -18.25 4.61 2.93
CA ALA A 81 -19.46 4.09 2.31
C ALA A 81 -20.63 5.07 2.46
N ALA A 82 -21.58 5.04 1.53
CA ALA A 82 -22.76 5.88 1.63
C ALA A 82 -23.55 5.57 2.91
N GLY A 83 -23.84 6.60 3.72
CA GLY A 83 -24.57 6.45 4.99
C GLY A 83 -23.73 5.90 6.17
N ALA A 84 -22.45 5.57 5.97
CA ALA A 84 -21.55 5.17 7.06
C ALA A 84 -20.99 6.40 7.81
N GLY A 85 -20.81 6.28 9.12
CA GLY A 85 -20.23 7.34 9.97
C GLY A 85 -18.71 7.39 9.97
N ASN A 86 -18.05 6.27 9.67
CA ASN A 86 -16.60 6.08 9.79
C ASN A 86 -15.95 5.71 8.45
N ASP A 87 -14.64 5.89 8.37
CA ASP A 87 -13.85 5.60 7.18
C ASP A 87 -13.31 4.17 7.19
N LEU A 88 -13.16 3.59 6.00
CA LEU A 88 -12.19 2.53 5.74
C LEU A 88 -10.82 3.18 5.44
N VAL A 89 -9.77 2.69 6.08
CA VAL A 89 -8.39 3.19 5.93
C VAL A 89 -7.47 2.04 5.57
N ALA A 90 -6.79 2.13 4.42
CA ALA A 90 -5.77 1.19 3.98
C ALA A 90 -4.41 1.89 3.94
N VAL A 91 -3.48 1.49 4.81
CA VAL A 91 -2.07 1.91 4.76
C VAL A 91 -1.31 0.91 3.91
N ILE A 92 -0.77 1.35 2.79
CA ILE A 92 -0.17 0.50 1.76
C ILE A 92 1.30 0.87 1.66
N GLU A 93 2.16 -0.12 1.86
CA GLU A 93 3.60 0.05 1.94
C GLU A 93 4.31 -0.86 0.95
N ARG A 94 5.35 -0.35 0.29
CA ARG A 94 6.24 -1.18 -0.51
C ARG A 94 7.08 -2.07 0.41
N GLN A 95 6.65 -3.32 0.54
CA GLN A 95 7.30 -4.33 1.35
C GLN A 95 6.95 -5.70 0.75
N ALA A 96 7.95 -6.57 0.60
CA ALA A 96 7.72 -7.94 0.19
C ALA A 96 6.70 -8.60 1.13
N CYS A 97 5.65 -9.12 0.53
CA CYS A 97 4.54 -9.75 1.22
C CYS A 97 4.44 -11.19 0.72
N PRO A 98 4.70 -12.20 1.59
CA PRO A 98 4.65 -13.60 1.18
C PRO A 98 3.25 -13.96 0.69
N ALA A 99 3.11 -14.24 -0.61
CA ALA A 99 1.85 -14.68 -1.18
C ALA A 99 1.79 -16.22 -1.21
N PRO A 100 0.60 -16.82 -1.00
CA PRO A 100 0.41 -18.24 -1.28
C PRO A 100 0.76 -18.53 -2.75
N GLY A 101 1.76 -19.38 -3.00
CA GLY A 101 2.20 -19.73 -4.37
C GLY A 101 3.58 -19.21 -4.80
N GLY A 102 4.34 -18.57 -3.90
CA GLY A 102 5.80 -18.42 -4.03
C GLY A 102 6.31 -17.22 -4.83
N ARG A 103 5.43 -16.34 -5.31
CA ARG A 103 5.84 -15.01 -5.78
C ARG A 103 5.36 -13.97 -4.77
N ASP A 104 6.29 -13.31 -4.11
CA ASP A 104 5.97 -12.25 -3.16
C ASP A 104 5.28 -11.09 -3.87
N ASP A 105 4.18 -10.64 -3.28
CA ASP A 105 3.56 -9.38 -3.65
C ASP A 105 4.47 -8.22 -3.20
N LEU A 106 4.48 -7.13 -3.97
CA LEU A 106 5.41 -6.02 -3.76
C LEU A 106 4.94 -5.04 -2.67
N PHE A 107 3.69 -5.20 -2.21
CA PHE A 107 3.07 -4.30 -1.26
C PHE A 107 2.40 -5.08 -0.13
N ARG A 108 2.51 -4.52 1.07
CA ARG A 108 1.75 -4.92 2.25
C ARG A 108 0.66 -3.88 2.51
N VAL A 109 -0.47 -4.32 3.03
CA VAL A 109 -1.53 -3.44 3.51
C VAL A 109 -1.91 -3.71 4.97
N LEU A 110 -2.11 -2.63 5.71
CA LEU A 110 -2.81 -2.62 6.99
C LEU A 110 -4.15 -1.92 6.78
N LEU A 111 -5.24 -2.64 7.04
CA LEU A 111 -6.60 -2.20 6.78
C LEU A 111 -7.32 -1.98 8.11
N SER A 112 -7.91 -0.81 8.29
CA SER A 112 -8.84 -0.52 9.38
C SER A 112 -10.24 -0.35 8.78
N LEU A 113 -11.16 -1.20 9.20
CA LEU A 113 -12.55 -1.17 8.81
C LEU A 113 -13.33 -0.10 9.60
N PRO A 114 -14.51 0.34 9.11
CA PRO A 114 -15.29 1.39 9.76
C PRO A 114 -15.72 1.09 11.21
N ASP A 115 -15.78 -0.18 11.60
CA ASP A 115 -16.08 -0.62 12.97
C ASP A 115 -14.84 -0.70 13.88
N GLY A 116 -13.65 -0.38 13.34
CA GLY A 116 -12.38 -0.45 14.05
C GLY A 116 -11.63 -1.78 13.89
N THR A 117 -12.24 -2.79 13.24
CA THR A 117 -11.58 -4.06 12.95
C THR A 117 -10.32 -3.83 12.13
N ALA A 118 -9.21 -4.42 12.56
CA ALA A 118 -7.91 -4.33 11.88
C ALA A 118 -7.59 -5.63 11.15
N LEU A 119 -7.22 -5.51 9.88
CA LEU A 119 -6.84 -6.61 9.01
C LEU A 119 -5.47 -6.32 8.37
N ALA A 120 -4.76 -7.38 7.99
CA ALA A 120 -3.50 -7.27 7.27
C ALA A 120 -3.50 -8.18 6.05
N GLY A 121 -2.78 -7.77 5.00
CA GLY A 121 -2.76 -8.49 3.74
C GLY A 121 -1.65 -8.04 2.80
N CYS A 122 -1.67 -8.59 1.60
CA CYS A 122 -0.78 -8.26 0.51
C CYS A 122 -1.54 -7.53 -0.60
N CYS A 123 -0.84 -6.73 -1.41
CA CYS A 123 -1.41 -6.10 -2.61
C CYS A 123 -0.50 -6.25 -3.84
N ARG A 124 -1.15 -6.30 -5.00
CA ARG A 124 -0.53 -6.35 -6.33
C ARG A 124 -1.15 -5.35 -7.30
#